data_AF-A0A6S7CYR5-F1
#
_entry.id   AF-A0A6S7CYR5-F1
#
_cell.length_a   1.000
_cell.length_b   1.000
_cell.length_c   1.000
_cell.angle_alpha   90.00
_cell.angle_beta   90.00
_cell.angle_gamma   90.00
#
_symmetry.space_group_name_H-M   'P 1'
#
loop_
_entity.id
_entity.type
_entity.pdbx_description
1 polymer ?
#
loop_
_entity_poly.entity_id
_entity_poly.type
_entity_poly.pdbx_seq_one_letter_code
_entity_poly.pdbx_strand_id
1 'polypeptide(L)'
;MNKSFHMMPDGSFIIGKPRRCPDGSYVGDGGPITRAPDGTYVAGKPQRAPDGRYLGGDGPVRMAPDGSFVIGTPRQAPDGTYL
;
A
#
# COMPACT_ATOMS: atom_id res chain seq x y z
N MET A 1 -5.59 10.62 13.03
CA MET A 1 -6.33 11.10 11.84
C MET A 1 -6.73 9.87 11.04
N ASN A 2 -8.03 9.57 10.90
CA ASN A 2 -8.47 8.44 10.09
C ASN A 2 -8.23 8.76 8.62
N LYS A 3 -7.25 8.09 8.00
CA LYS A 3 -6.97 8.24 6.58
C LYS A 3 -8.16 7.70 5.77
N SER A 4 -8.60 8.42 4.75
CA SER A 4 -9.63 7.98 3.81
C SER A 4 -9.05 7.09 2.71
N PHE A 5 -9.92 6.28 2.10
CA PHE A 5 -9.63 5.61 0.83
C PHE A 5 -9.72 6.61 -0.32
N HIS A 6 -8.85 6.46 -1.31
CA HIS A 6 -8.94 7.17 -2.59
C HIS A 6 -8.90 6.14 -3.72
N MET A 7 -9.89 6.21 -4.62
CA MET A 7 -9.94 5.41 -5.84
C MET A 7 -9.07 6.06 -6.91
N MET A 8 -8.19 5.28 -7.50
CA MET A 8 -7.25 5.71 -8.54
C MET A 8 -7.88 5.54 -9.93
N PRO A 9 -7.33 6.17 -10.98
CA PRO A 9 -7.88 6.06 -12.34
C PRO A 9 -7.91 4.62 -12.89
N ASP A 10 -7.04 3.73 -12.40
CA ASP A 10 -7.00 2.31 -12.75
C ASP A 10 -7.98 1.45 -11.93
N GLY A 11 -8.80 2.07 -11.08
CA GLY A 11 -9.77 1.40 -10.21
C GLY A 11 -9.19 0.89 -8.90
N SER A 12 -7.87 0.94 -8.69
CA SER A 12 -7.24 0.54 -7.43
C SER A 12 -7.54 1.53 -6.30
N PHE A 13 -7.47 1.06 -5.06
CA PHE A 13 -7.60 1.92 -3.88
C PHE A 13 -6.26 2.11 -3.18
N ILE A 14 -6.09 3.28 -2.57
CA ILE A 14 -5.00 3.56 -1.64
C ILE A 14 -5.54 4.23 -0.37
N ILE A 15 -4.77 4.15 0.73
CA ILE A 15 -5.05 4.88 1.96
C ILE A 15 -4.18 6.14 2.03
N GLY A 16 -4.80 7.29 2.32
CA GLY A 16 -4.10 8.57 2.45
C GLY A 16 -3.93 9.32 1.12
N LYS A 17 -3.11 10.38 1.11
CA LYS A 17 -2.98 11.24 -0.07
C LYS A 17 -2.29 10.52 -1.25
N PRO A 18 -2.91 10.44 -2.44
CA PRO A 18 -2.29 9.83 -3.61
C PRO A 18 -1.06 10.56 -4.10
N ARG A 19 -0.04 9.78 -4.45
CA ARG A 19 1.20 10.27 -5.07
C ARG A 19 1.59 9.33 -6.21
N ARG A 20 1.89 9.92 -7.37
CA ARG A 20 2.24 9.18 -8.58
C ARG A 20 3.71 8.79 -8.57
N CYS A 21 3.99 7.52 -8.86
CA CYS A 21 5.31 6.94 -8.99
C CYS A 21 5.86 7.14 -10.41
N PRO A 22 7.18 6.98 -10.63
CA PRO A 22 7.80 7.10 -11.95
C PRO A 22 7.26 6.13 -13.01
N ASP A 23 6.83 4.93 -12.61
CA ASP A 23 6.23 3.93 -13.50
C ASP A 23 4.73 4.18 -13.79
N GLY A 24 4.17 5.25 -13.24
CA GLY A 24 2.76 5.62 -13.39
C GLY A 24 1.83 5.03 -12.34
N SER A 25 2.30 4.10 -11.49
CA SER A 25 1.54 3.59 -10.35
C SER A 25 1.30 4.66 -9.28
N TYR A 26 0.45 4.37 -8.30
CA TYR A 26 0.14 5.28 -7.20
C TYR A 26 0.42 4.65 -5.84
N VAL A 27 0.95 5.45 -4.91
CA VAL A 27 1.11 5.08 -3.50
C VAL A 27 0.44 6.12 -2.60
N GLY A 28 0.05 5.67 -1.41
CA GLY A 28 -0.50 6.53 -0.35
C GLY A 28 0.54 7.43 0.31
N ASP A 29 0.14 8.09 1.39
CA ASP A 29 1.06 8.78 2.30
C ASP A 29 1.69 7.82 3.33
N GLY A 30 2.72 8.25 4.06
CA GLY A 30 3.44 7.39 5.02
C GLY A 30 4.94 7.24 4.78
N GLY A 31 5.54 8.11 3.97
CA GLY A 31 6.98 8.18 3.75
C GLY A 31 7.34 8.60 2.32
N PRO A 32 8.64 8.67 1.97
CA PRO A 32 9.07 8.92 0.59
C PRO A 32 8.56 7.84 -0.37
N ILE A 33 8.50 8.14 -1.68
CA ILE A 33 8.30 7.10 -2.69
C ILE A 33 9.63 6.34 -2.79
N THR A 34 9.63 5.05 -2.49
CA THR A 34 10.83 4.21 -2.49
C THR A 34 10.65 3.07 -3.48
N ARG A 35 11.67 2.83 -4.31
CA ARG A 35 11.71 1.66 -5.19
C ARG A 35 12.18 0.44 -4.40
N ALA A 36 11.36 -0.60 -4.35
CA ALA A 36 11.66 -1.87 -3.72
C ALA A 36 12.62 -2.72 -4.59
N PRO A 37 13.28 -3.75 -4.01
CA PRO A 37 14.17 -4.63 -4.74
C PRO A 37 13.53 -5.39 -5.92
N ASP A 38 12.23 -5.68 -5.87
CA ASP A 38 11.49 -6.30 -6.98
C ASP A 38 11.12 -5.31 -8.10
N GLY A 39 11.48 -4.03 -7.93
CA GLY A 39 11.22 -2.96 -8.89
C GLY A 39 9.93 -2.19 -8.67
N THR A 40 9.04 -2.64 -7.78
CA THR A 40 7.79 -1.94 -7.43
C THR A 40 8.07 -0.67 -6.61
N TYR A 41 7.09 0.24 -6.54
CA TYR A 41 7.18 1.43 -5.71
C TYR A 41 6.25 1.34 -4.49
N VAL A 42 6.77 1.75 -3.34
CA VAL A 42 6.04 1.76 -2.06
C VAL A 42 6.19 3.12 -1.35
N ALA A 43 5.28 3.43 -0.42
CA ALA A 43 5.41 4.60 0.46
C ALA A 43 6.22 4.25 1.71
N GLY A 44 7.36 4.89 1.95
CA GLY A 44 8.21 4.63 3.12
C GLY A 44 9.23 3.53 2.90
N LYS A 45 9.64 2.87 3.99
CA LYS A 45 10.64 1.79 3.93
C LYS A 45 10.00 0.50 3.36
N PRO A 46 10.59 -0.13 2.33
CA PRO A 46 10.12 -1.42 1.82
C PRO A 46 10.26 -2.51 2.88
N GLN A 47 9.18 -3.25 3.12
CA GLN A 47 9.12 -4.43 3.98
C GLN A 47 8.64 -5.61 3.14
N ARG A 48 9.36 -6.74 3.19
CA ARG A 48 8.99 -7.94 2.43
C ARG A 48 7.96 -8.76 3.21
N ALA A 49 6.79 -8.96 2.63
CA ALA A 49 5.73 -9.80 3.19
C ALA A 49 6.00 -11.31 2.94
N PRO A 50 5.33 -12.21 3.67
CA PRO A 50 5.48 -13.66 3.47
C PRO A 50 5.13 -14.16 2.06
N ASP A 51 4.21 -13.48 1.38
CA ASP A 51 3.87 -13.77 -0.02
C ASP A 51 4.92 -13.27 -1.05
N GLY A 52 6.00 -12.66 -0.55
CA GLY A 52 7.13 -12.17 -1.35
C GLY A 52 6.99 -10.74 -1.85
N ARG A 53 5.81 -10.10 -1.74
CA ARG A 53 5.59 -8.71 -2.17
C ARG A 53 6.26 -7.72 -1.21
N TYR A 54 6.62 -6.54 -1.72
CA TYR A 54 7.06 -5.43 -0.88
C TYR A 54 5.91 -4.50 -0.54
N LEU A 55 5.79 -4.19 0.75
CA LEU A 55 4.82 -3.24 1.30
C LEU A 55 5.56 -2.01 1.86
N GLY A 56 4.88 -0.87 1.90
CA GLY A 56 5.47 0.41 2.33
C GLY A 56 4.89 0.93 3.63
N GLY A 57 5.78 1.35 4.54
CA GLY A 57 5.45 2.16 5.70
C GLY A 57 6.25 1.74 6.93
N ASP A 58 5.93 2.33 8.07
CA ASP A 58 6.60 2.07 9.35
C ASP A 58 5.80 1.12 10.27
N GLY A 59 4.60 0.72 9.85
CA GLY A 59 3.77 -0.22 10.59
C GLY A 59 4.21 -1.68 10.41
N PRO A 60 3.71 -2.60 11.25
CA PRO A 60 3.96 -4.03 11.09
C PRO A 60 3.23 -4.57 9.84
N VAL A 61 3.85 -5.52 9.15
CA VAL A 61 3.17 -6.35 8.15
C VAL A 61 2.13 -7.22 8.86
N ARG A 62 0.88 -7.19 8.40
CA ARG A 62 -0.23 -8.02 8.93
C ARG A 62 -0.95 -8.74 7.82
N MET A 63 -1.42 -9.94 8.11
CA MET A 63 -2.32 -10.68 7.23
C MET A 63 -3.75 -10.18 7.42
N ALA A 64 -4.43 -9.91 6.32
CA ALA A 64 -5.83 -9.52 6.26
C ALA A 64 -6.74 -10.77 6.21
N PRO A 65 -8.06 -10.63 6.43
CA PRO A 65 -9.01 -11.74 6.39
C PRO A 65 -9.06 -12.53 5.07
N ASP A 66 -8.75 -11.89 3.94
CA ASP A 66 -8.67 -12.53 2.62
C ASP A 66 -7.32 -13.23 2.35
N GLY A 67 -6.41 -13.24 3.33
CA GLY A 67 -5.06 -13.80 3.21
C GLY A 67 -4.02 -12.87 2.58
N SER A 68 -4.40 -11.67 2.14
CA SER A 68 -3.45 -10.66 1.65
C SER A 68 -2.63 -10.06 2.80
N PHE A 69 -1.50 -9.42 2.49
CA PHE A 69 -0.66 -8.73 3.47
C PHE A 69 -0.69 -7.22 3.28
N VAL A 70 -0.80 -6.48 4.38
CA VAL A 70 -0.89 -5.02 4.44
C VAL A 70 0.01 -4.44 5.54
N ILE A 71 0.20 -3.12 5.56
CA ILE A 71 0.93 -2.42 6.62
C ILE A 71 -0.06 -1.85 7.64
N GLY A 72 0.12 -2.20 8.91
CA GLY A 72 -0.75 -1.74 9.98
C GLY A 72 -2.03 -2.55 10.11
N THR A 73 -3.12 -1.91 10.50
CA THR A 73 -4.42 -2.60 10.69
C THR A 73 -5.12 -2.72 9.34
N PRO A 74 -5.47 -3.94 8.88
CA PRO A 74 -6.17 -4.13 7.62
C PRO A 74 -7.49 -3.39 7.58
N ARG A 75 -7.76 -2.71 6.46
CA ARG A 75 -9.04 -2.05 6.21
C ARG A 75 -9.55 -2.44 4.83
N GLN A 76 -10.81 -2.88 4.79
CA GLN A 76 -11.46 -3.27 3.55
C GLN A 76 -11.88 -2.03 2.76
N ALA A 77 -11.43 -1.93 1.52
CA ALA A 77 -11.83 -0.94 0.54
C ALA A 77 -13.19 -1.33 -0.12
N PRO A 78 -13.86 -0.40 -0.82
CA PRO A 78 -15.16 -0.65 -1.44
C PRO A 78 -15.18 -1.80 -2.47
N ASP A 79 -14.06 -2.10 -3.13
CA ASP A 79 -13.92 -3.22 -4.06
C ASP A 79 -13.64 -4.57 -3.37
N GLY A 80 -13.58 -4.58 -2.03
CA GLY A 80 -13.33 -5.76 -1.22
C GLY A 80 -11.86 -6.02 -0.91
N THR A 81 -10.91 -5.28 -1.52
CA THR A 81 -9.47 -5.42 -1.25
C THR A 81 -9.10 -4.88 0.13
N TYR A 82 -8.00 -5.37 0.72
CA TYR A 82 -7.48 -4.86 1.99
C TYR A 82 -6.22 -4.00 1.78
N LEU A 83 -6.16 -2.88 2.51
CA LEU A 83 -5.04 -1.93 2.56
C LEU A 83 -4.60 -1.66 4.01
#